data_AF-A0A7Z0RSE6-F1
#
_entry.id   AF-A0A7Z0RSE6-F1
#
_cell.length_a   1.000
_cell.length_b   1.000
_cell.length_c   1.000
_cell.angle_alpha   90.00
_cell.angle_beta   90.00
_cell.angle_gamma   90.00
#
_symmetry.space_group_name_H-M   'P 1'
#
loop_
_entity.id
_entity.type
_entity.pdbx_description
1 polymer ?
#
loop_
_entity_poly.entity_id
_entity_poly.type
_entity_poly.pdbx_seq_one_letter_code
_entity_poly.pdbx_strand_id
1 'polypeptide(L)'
;MKNNSGFTLLEVLVGIFICSIILIFLIPNLVLEYENLTDMEQKLELKCILYEEITINDNKEFELIRDNYKIVVTENRATIENLVTGDFLEYK
;
A
#
# COMPACT_ATOMS: atom_id res chain seq x y z
N MET A 1 -58.68 1.55 -3.21
CA MET A 1 -57.74 0.43 -3.05
C MET A 1 -56.33 0.96 -3.28
N LYS A 2 -55.45 0.82 -2.29
CA LYS A 2 -54.07 1.33 -2.35
C LYS A 2 -53.25 0.33 -3.18
N ASN A 3 -52.80 0.72 -4.36
CA ASN A 3 -51.91 -0.11 -5.18
C ASN A 3 -50.57 -0.22 -4.43
N ASN A 4 -50.26 -1.37 -3.85
CA ASN A 4 -48.90 -1.65 -3.44
C ASN A 4 -48.10 -1.96 -4.70
N SER A 5 -47.46 -0.93 -5.26
CA SER A 5 -46.47 -1.04 -6.34
C SER A 5 -45.18 -1.66 -5.78
N GLY A 6 -45.25 -2.95 -5.46
CA GLY A 6 -44.09 -3.77 -5.14
C GLY A 6 -43.29 -4.08 -6.40
N PHE A 7 -41.99 -4.36 -6.23
CA PHE A 7 -41.15 -4.82 -7.33
C PHE A 7 -41.65 -6.16 -7.87
N THR A 8 -41.64 -6.29 -9.19
CA THR A 8 -41.90 -7.57 -9.84
C THR A 8 -40.69 -8.49 -9.68
N LEU A 9 -40.91 -9.80 -9.63
CA LEU A 9 -39.84 -10.80 -9.55
C LEU A 9 -38.80 -10.64 -10.66
N LEU A 10 -39.24 -10.22 -11.85
CA LEU A 10 -38.36 -9.96 -12.99
C LEU A 10 -37.41 -8.79 -12.73
N GLU A 11 -37.89 -7.68 -12.17
CA GLU A 11 -37.05 -6.51 -11.83
C GLU A 11 -35.98 -6.86 -10.79
N VAL A 12 -36.32 -7.69 -9.80
CA VAL A 12 -35.36 -8.19 -8.81
C VAL A 12 -34.27 -9.05 -9.47
N LEU A 13 -34.66 -9.93 -10.40
CA LEU A 13 -33.72 -10.82 -11.10
C LEU A 13 -32.75 -10.02 -11.97
N VAL A 14 -33.25 -9.02 -12.70
CA VAL A 14 -32.42 -8.12 -13.50
C VAL A 14 -31.48 -7.29 -12.63
N GLY A 15 -31.97 -6.79 -11.49
CA GLY A 15 -31.12 -6.07 -10.53
C GLY A 15 -29.96 -6.92 -10.01
N ILE A 16 -30.24 -8.16 -9.61
CA ILE A 16 -29.20 -9.11 -9.15
C ILE A 16 -28.19 -9.40 -10.25
N PHE A 17 -28.65 -9.57 -11.50
CA PHE A 17 -27.77 -9.81 -12.64
C PHE A 17 -26.80 -8.64 -12.88
N ILE A 18 -27.30 -7.40 -12.83
CA ILE A 18 -26.47 -6.20 -12.98
C ILE A 18 -25.49 -6.06 -11.81
N CYS A 19 -25.94 -6.27 -10.57
CA CYS A 19 -25.07 -6.25 -9.39
C CYS A 19 -23.94 -7.28 -9.50
N SER A 20 -24.24 -8.48 -10.03
CA SER A 20 -23.25 -9.53 -10.22
C SER A 20 -22.15 -9.11 -11.20
N ILE A 21 -22.53 -8.46 -12.31
CA ILE A 21 -21.56 -7.93 -13.29
C ILE A 21 -20.67 -6.87 -12.65
N ILE A 22 -21.25 -5.93 -11.89
CA ILE A 22 -20.49 -4.88 -11.21
C ILE A 22 -19.46 -5.48 -10.25
N LEU A 23 -19.85 -6.47 -9.45
CA LEU A 23 -18.97 -7.10 -8.47
C LEU A 23 -17.78 -7.83 -9.11
N ILE A 24 -17.96 -8.40 -10.30
CA ILE A 24 -16.87 -9.05 -11.05
C ILE A 24 -15.74 -8.07 -11.37
N PHE A 25 -16.06 -6.80 -11.65
CA PHE A 25 -15.04 -5.78 -11.92
C PHE A 25 -14.57 -5.09 -10.65
N LEU A 26 -15.47 -4.89 -9.69
CA LEU A 26 -15.17 -4.15 -8.47
C LEU A 26 -14.21 -4.91 -7.56
N ILE A 27 -14.44 -6.21 -7.35
CA ILE A 27 -13.64 -7.01 -6.40
C ILE A 27 -12.16 -7.07 -6.82
N PRO A 28 -11.79 -7.42 -8.07
CA PRO A 28 -10.40 -7.44 -8.49
C PRO A 28 -9.74 -6.07 -8.40
N ASN A 29 -10.48 -5.00 -8.73
CA ASN A 29 -9.95 -3.64 -8.65
C ASN A 29 -9.60 -3.25 -7.21
N LEU A 30 -10.48 -3.56 -6.26
CA LEU A 30 -10.23 -3.30 -4.83
C LEU A 30 -9.05 -4.11 -4.29
N VAL A 31 -8.88 -5.37 -4.73
CA VAL A 31 -7.73 -6.19 -4.33
C VAL A 31 -6.42 -5.58 -4.83
N LEU A 32 -6.37 -5.15 -6.10
CA LEU A 32 -5.19 -4.49 -6.66
C LEU A 32 -4.88 -3.16 -5.95
N GLU A 33 -5.90 -2.39 -5.63
CA GLU A 33 -5.72 -1.12 -4.89
C GLU A 33 -5.17 -1.38 -3.48
N TYR A 34 -5.64 -2.43 -2.80
CA TYR A 34 -5.14 -2.82 -1.49
C TYR A 34 -3.67 -3.28 -1.52
N GLU A 35 -3.28 -4.06 -2.52
CA GLU A 35 -1.87 -4.46 -2.72
C GLU A 35 -0.99 -3.24 -2.96
N ASN A 36 -1.41 -2.31 -3.82
CA ASN A 36 -0.68 -1.07 -4.08
C ASN A 36 -0.52 -0.22 -2.82
N LEU A 37 -1.55 -0.12 -1.97
CA LEU A 37 -1.48 0.59 -0.70
C LEU A 37 -0.47 -0.07 0.25
N THR A 38 -0.46 -1.40 0.32
CA THR A 38 0.49 -2.16 1.15
C THR A 38 1.93 -1.87 0.72
N ASP A 39 2.21 -1.88 -0.58
CA ASP A 39 3.54 -1.55 -1.12
C ASP A 39 3.95 -0.09 -0.81
N MET A 40 2.98 0.84 -0.83
CA MET A 40 3.21 2.24 -0.50
C MET A 40 3.51 2.44 0.99
N GLU A 41 2.79 1.74 1.87
CA GLU A 41 3.02 1.76 3.32
C GLU A 41 4.43 1.26 3.66
N GLN A 42 4.86 0.14 3.08
CA GLN A 42 6.21 -0.40 3.27
C GLN A 42 7.30 0.58 2.83
N LYS A 43 7.14 1.21 1.66
CA LYS A 43 8.07 2.25 1.18
C LYS A 43 8.09 3.48 2.09
N LEU A 44 6.95 3.87 2.63
CA LEU A 44 6.85 4.98 3.58
C LEU A 44 7.56 4.65 4.89
N GLU A 45 7.42 3.41 5.39
CA GLU A 45 8.12 2.95 6.59
C GLU A 45 9.65 3.05 6.42
N LEU A 46 10.19 2.48 5.33
CA LEU A 46 11.61 2.56 4.99
C LEU A 46 12.09 4.02 4.93
N LYS A 47 11.29 4.88 4.29
CA LYS A 47 11.59 6.30 4.18
C LYS A 47 11.64 6.95 5.57
N CYS A 48 10.65 6.72 6.42
CA CYS A 48 10.59 7.28 7.77
C CYS A 48 11.81 6.89 8.61
N ILE A 49 12.19 5.61 8.61
CA ILE A 49 13.36 5.12 9.35
C ILE A 49 14.63 5.80 8.84
N LEU A 50 14.81 5.88 7.52
CA LEU A 50 15.98 6.51 6.93
C LEU A 50 16.08 8.01 7.30
N TYR A 51 14.97 8.76 7.23
CA TYR A 51 14.94 10.16 7.64
C TYR A 51 15.26 10.34 9.13
N GLU A 52 14.73 9.46 9.99
CA GLU A 52 15.02 9.49 11.42
C GLU A 52 16.52 9.32 11.67
N GLU A 53 17.16 8.31 11.07
CA GLU A 53 18.58 8.05 11.26
C GLU A 53 19.48 9.15 10.68
N ILE A 54 19.13 9.71 9.51
CA ILE A 54 19.85 10.86 8.94
C ILE A 54 19.81 12.05 9.90
N THR A 55 18.65 12.28 10.53
CA THR A 55 18.44 13.38 11.47
C THR A 55 19.21 13.15 12.77
N ILE A 56 19.23 11.93 13.30
CA ILE A 56 19.99 11.55 14.51
C ILE A 56 21.50 11.71 14.29
N ASN A 57 21.99 11.38 13.10
CA ASN A 57 23.42 11.39 12.78
C ASN A 57 23.91 12.73 12.18
N ASP A 58 23.16 13.82 12.35
CA ASP A 58 23.50 15.17 11.88
C ASP A 58 23.87 15.25 10.38
N ASN A 59 23.25 14.43 9.52
CA ASN A 59 23.60 14.32 8.09
C ASN A 59 25.05 13.92 7.79
N LYS A 60 25.73 13.24 8.72
CA LYS A 60 27.05 12.65 8.46
C LYS A 60 26.91 11.35 7.68
N GLU A 61 28.01 10.88 7.12
CA GLU A 61 28.08 9.52 6.58
C GLU A 61 28.05 8.51 7.73
N PHE A 62 27.26 7.45 7.58
CA PHE A 62 27.21 6.36 8.54
C PHE A 62 26.73 5.07 7.89
N GLU A 63 27.10 3.95 8.50
CA GLU A 63 26.55 2.63 8.21
C GLU A 63 26.15 2.01 9.54
N LEU A 64 24.90 1.58 9.65
CA LEU A 64 24.38 0.93 10.85
C LEU A 64 23.34 -0.13 10.52
N ILE A 65 23.10 -1.00 11.49
CA ILE A 65 21.99 -1.95 11.48
C ILE A 65 21.11 -1.62 12.68
N ARG A 66 19.83 -1.33 12.41
CA ARG A 66 18.81 -1.10 13.44
C ARG A 66 17.74 -2.16 13.27
N ASP A 67 17.59 -3.00 14.29
CA ASP A 67 16.69 -4.15 14.27
C ASP A 67 16.94 -5.02 13.03
N ASN A 68 16.05 -4.96 12.04
CA ASN A 68 16.12 -5.71 10.79
C ASN A 68 16.46 -4.82 9.59
N TYR A 69 16.84 -3.56 9.79
CA TYR A 69 17.12 -2.62 8.74
C TYR A 69 18.61 -2.31 8.66
N LYS A 70 19.21 -2.53 7.49
CA LYS A 70 20.54 -2.05 7.17
C LYS A 70 20.44 -0.67 6.54
N ILE A 71 21.13 0.31 7.10
CA ILE A 71 21.08 1.70 6.68
C ILE A 71 22.50 2.16 6.35
N VAL A 72 22.66 2.74 5.17
CA VAL A 72 23.95 3.29 4.71
C VAL A 72 23.70 4.67 4.13
N VAL A 73 24.30 5.68 4.73
CA VAL A 73 24.26 7.07 4.27
C VAL A 73 25.69 7.50 3.96
N THR A 74 25.86 8.06 2.78
CA THR A 74 27.11 8.64 2.28
C THR A 74 26.81 10.04 1.74
N GLU A 75 27.84 10.81 1.36
CA GLU A 75 27.69 12.19 0.87
C GLU A 75 26.63 12.36 -0.23
N ASN A 76 26.49 11.38 -1.13
CA ASN A 76 25.65 11.47 -2.34
C ASN A 76 24.58 10.39 -2.44
N ARG A 77 24.37 9.58 -1.39
CA ARG A 77 23.32 8.58 -1.39
C ARG A 77 22.93 8.16 0.02
N ALA A 78 21.67 7.82 0.17
CA ALA A 78 21.11 7.25 1.38
C ALA A 78 20.33 5.99 1.00
N THR A 79 20.68 4.87 1.60
CA THR A 79 20.08 3.56 1.32
C THR A 79 19.58 2.91 2.58
N ILE A 80 18.45 2.22 2.48
CA ILE A 80 17.90 1.36 3.52
C ILE A 80 17.41 0.06 2.92
N GLU A 81 17.72 -1.05 3.59
CA GLU A 81 17.33 -2.40 3.22
C GLU A 81 16.70 -3.11 4.41
N ASN A 82 15.51 -3.69 4.22
CA ASN A 82 14.92 -4.62 5.17
C ASN A 82 15.55 -6.00 4.98
N LEU A 83 16.28 -6.48 5.98
CA LEU A 83 17.01 -7.76 5.94
C LEU A 83 16.09 -8.99 6.02
N VAL A 84 14.81 -8.82 6.38
CA VAL A 84 13.83 -9.91 6.47
C VAL A 84 13.06 -10.07 5.16
N THR A 85 12.56 -8.95 4.61
CA THR A 85 11.77 -8.98 3.37
C THR A 85 12.61 -8.82 2.12
N GLY A 86 13.81 -8.23 2.23
CA GLY A 86 14.67 -7.85 1.11
C GLY A 86 14.28 -6.52 0.45
N ASP A 87 13.30 -5.79 1.02
CA ASP A 87 12.86 -4.52 0.46
C ASP A 87 13.95 -3.46 0.57
N PHE A 88 14.18 -2.74 -0.51
CA PHE A 88 15.29 -1.80 -0.64
C PHE A 88 14.83 -0.45 -1.17
N LEU A 89 15.42 0.60 -0.63
CA LEU A 89 15.17 1.98 -1.04
C LEU A 89 16.50 2.75 -1.11
N GLU A 90 16.75 3.41 -2.24
CA GLU A 90 17.91 4.27 -2.48
C GLU A 90 17.45 5.68 -2.84
N TYR A 91 18.06 6.67 -2.20
CA TYR A 91 17.98 8.08 -2.55
C TYR A 91 19.37 8.57 -2.97
N LYS A 92 19.40 9.40 -4.01
CA LYS A 92 20.59 10.10 -4.52
C LYS A 92 20.45 11.60 -4.28
#